data_AF-A0AAD6S544-F1
#
_entry.id   AF-A0AAD6S544-F1
#
_cell.length_a   1.000
_cell.length_b   1.000
_cell.length_c   1.000
_cell.angle_alpha   90.00
_cell.angle_beta   90.00
_cell.angle_gamma   90.00
#
_symmetry.space_group_name_H-M   'P 1'
#
loop_
_entity.id
_entity.type
_entity.pdbx_description
1 polymer ?
#
loop_
_entity_poly.entity_id
_entity_poly.type
_entity_poly.pdbx_seq_one_letter_code
_entity_poly.pdbx_strand_id
1 'polypeptide(L)'
;LAQAGCLSGEQTLINLHIDPAEHLRGAKLSSLTQAVAYAGIKARREPVTRKATENNIKQITTAAQQVFSFCPTPAEIWKSIRHKDFSRQVKNFLWKSIHGAHRIGSFWTHIPECRERATCNFCNETEDLEHVLIKCRRPGQTQIWSLAKDLWLRKHQTWPEPSLGGVLGCGLATFKNEKGKNSPGLARLFRILVSESIFVIWKIRNDTVISRDGEPVPENMIHNKWLQAINLRLMFDRILTNHAKYGKQNSIKSSLVLQTWSSTLLNEELLPGDWINQPRVLVGIEPKSSHPPSQPSGRRGRGR
;
A
#
# COMPACT_ATOMS: atom_id res chain seq x y z
N LEU A 1 -19.01 -31.95 32.41
CA LEU A 1 -18.42 -31.79 33.76
C LEU A 1 -18.77 -30.43 34.39
N ALA A 2 -18.56 -29.29 33.71
CA ALA A 2 -18.84 -27.96 34.29
C ALA A 2 -20.32 -27.72 34.68
N GLN A 3 -21.29 -28.34 34.00
CA GLN A 3 -22.71 -28.13 34.28
C GLN A 3 -23.22 -28.95 35.48
N ALA A 4 -22.55 -30.04 35.84
CA ALA A 4 -22.94 -30.91 36.96
C ALA A 4 -22.42 -30.41 38.32
N GLY A 5 -21.28 -29.71 38.35
CA GLY A 5 -20.67 -29.20 39.58
C GLY A 5 -21.31 -27.93 40.17
N CYS A 6 -22.16 -27.23 39.42
CA CYS A 6 -22.81 -25.99 39.88
C CYS A 6 -24.02 -26.24 40.82
N LEU A 7 -24.50 -27.48 40.91
CA LEU A 7 -25.71 -27.85 41.66
C LEU A 7 -25.42 -28.56 43.00
N SER A 8 -24.17 -28.92 43.28
CA SER A 8 -23.75 -29.55 44.54
C SER A 8 -23.10 -28.52 45.45
N GLY A 9 -23.74 -28.21 46.59
CA GLY A 9 -23.27 -27.24 47.59
C GLY A 9 -22.04 -27.67 48.41
N GLU A 10 -21.30 -28.68 47.97
CA GLU A 10 -20.05 -29.12 48.61
C GLU A 10 -18.87 -28.69 47.74
N GLN A 11 -17.85 -28.12 48.37
CA GLN A 11 -16.55 -27.91 47.74
C GLN A 11 -15.87 -29.27 47.55
N THR A 12 -16.28 -29.98 46.49
CA THR A 12 -15.56 -31.17 46.03
C THR A 12 -14.13 -30.76 45.69
N LEU A 13 -13.17 -31.20 46.49
CA LEU A 13 -11.75 -31.16 46.16
C LEU A 13 -11.55 -32.00 44.89
N ILE A 14 -11.51 -31.33 43.74
CA ILE A 14 -11.27 -31.98 42.46
C ILE A 14 -9.80 -32.42 42.47
N ASN A 15 -9.58 -33.73 42.53
CA ASN A 15 -8.25 -34.28 42.35
C ASN A 15 -7.80 -34.03 40.91
N LEU A 16 -6.88 -33.08 40.71
CA LEU A 16 -6.31 -32.74 39.41
C LEU A 16 -5.17 -33.69 38.99
N HIS A 17 -4.92 -34.75 39.77
CA HIS A 17 -3.92 -35.76 39.43
C HIS A 17 -4.39 -36.56 38.21
N ILE A 18 -3.86 -36.21 37.05
CA ILE A 18 -4.06 -36.96 35.81
C ILE A 18 -3.15 -38.18 35.87
N ASP A 19 -3.74 -39.38 35.84
CA ASP A 19 -2.99 -40.63 35.72
C ASP A 19 -2.05 -40.54 34.49
N PRO A 20 -0.75 -40.85 34.62
CA PRO A 20 0.17 -40.89 33.49
C PRO A 20 -0.36 -41.71 32.29
N ALA A 21 -1.17 -42.75 32.52
CA ALA A 21 -1.81 -43.55 31.48
C ALA A 21 -2.93 -42.81 30.72
N GLU A 22 -3.59 -41.84 31.37
CA GLU A 22 -4.63 -40.98 30.79
C GLU A 22 -4.07 -39.67 30.21
N HIS A 23 -2.75 -39.46 30.32
CA HIS A 23 -2.05 -38.32 29.77
C HIS A 23 -1.86 -38.45 28.25
N LEU A 24 -2.96 -38.35 27.51
CA LEU A 24 -2.98 -38.38 26.04
C LEU A 24 -2.16 -37.20 25.49
N ARG A 25 -1.00 -37.49 24.91
CA ARG A 25 -0.17 -36.50 24.22
C ARG A 25 -0.54 -36.40 22.74
N GLY A 26 -0.79 -35.20 22.25
CA GLY A 26 -1.04 -34.93 20.84
C GLY A 26 -2.50 -34.56 20.54
N ALA A 27 -2.84 -34.50 19.26
CA ALA A 27 -4.19 -34.19 18.81
C ALA A 27 -4.85 -35.44 18.23
N LYS A 28 -6.08 -35.74 18.66
CA LYS A 28 -6.87 -36.84 18.11
C LYS A 28 -7.13 -36.59 16.62
N LEU A 29 -6.65 -37.49 15.76
CA LEU A 29 -6.70 -37.32 14.29
C LEU A 29 -8.13 -37.11 13.77
N SER A 30 -9.11 -37.83 14.33
CA SER A 30 -10.51 -37.71 13.91
C SER A 30 -11.15 -36.35 14.22
N SER A 31 -10.57 -35.56 15.12
CA SER A 31 -11.03 -34.20 15.47
C SER A 31 -10.01 -33.12 15.08
N LEU A 32 -8.93 -33.50 14.38
CA LEU A 32 -7.89 -32.58 13.97
C LEU A 32 -8.38 -31.75 12.78
N THR A 33 -8.38 -30.43 12.93
CA THR A 33 -8.59 -29.51 11.81
C THR A 33 -7.25 -29.06 11.25
N GLN A 34 -7.23 -28.66 9.97
CA GLN A 34 -6.05 -28.06 9.36
C GLN A 34 -5.53 -26.87 10.17
N ALA A 35 -6.43 -26.05 10.74
CA ALA A 35 -6.06 -24.90 11.56
C ALA A 35 -5.31 -25.31 12.84
N VAL A 36 -5.80 -26.33 13.56
CA VAL A 36 -5.16 -26.86 14.77
C VAL A 36 -3.83 -27.54 14.42
N ALA A 37 -3.80 -28.35 13.36
CA ALA A 37 -2.59 -28.99 12.87
C ALA A 37 -1.50 -27.95 12.52
N TYR A 38 -1.88 -26.93 11.75
CA TYR A 38 -0.98 -25.86 11.34
C TYR A 38 -0.49 -25.04 12.54
N ALA A 39 -1.37 -24.70 13.50
CA ALA A 39 -0.97 -24.02 14.72
C ALA A 39 0.03 -24.86 15.55
N GLY A 40 -0.20 -26.17 15.67
CA GLY A 40 0.72 -27.09 16.35
C GLY A 40 2.09 -27.21 15.66
N ILE A 41 2.11 -27.34 14.33
CA ILE A 41 3.36 -27.35 13.55
C ILE A 41 4.12 -26.03 13.72
N LYS A 42 3.40 -24.90 13.66
CA LYS A 42 3.99 -23.56 13.80
C LYS A 42 4.55 -23.32 15.20
N ALA A 43 3.89 -23.81 16.24
CA ALA A 43 4.38 -23.69 17.63
C ALA A 43 5.65 -24.51 17.88
N ARG A 44 5.85 -25.61 17.14
CA ARG A 44 7.03 -26.49 17.25
C ARG A 44 8.21 -26.06 16.39
N ARG A 45 7.98 -25.19 15.39
CA ARG A 45 9.03 -24.70 14.51
C ARG A 45 9.50 -23.34 14.98
N GLU A 46 10.80 -23.22 15.21
CA GLU A 46 11.41 -21.90 15.35
C GLU A 46 11.25 -21.10 14.05
N PRO A 47 10.76 -19.85 14.10
CA PRO A 47 10.67 -19.01 12.92
C PRO A 47 12.07 -18.76 12.35
N VAL A 48 12.30 -19.19 11.11
CA VAL A 48 13.55 -18.86 10.41
C VAL A 48 13.64 -17.35 10.23
N THR A 49 14.65 -16.75 10.83
CA THR A 49 14.97 -15.33 10.64
C THR A 49 15.45 -15.10 9.21
N ARG A 50 14.87 -14.09 8.55
CA ARG A 50 15.24 -13.72 7.18
C ARG A 50 15.89 -12.36 7.24
N LYS A 51 17.19 -12.30 6.91
CA LYS A 51 17.99 -11.07 6.93
C LYS A 51 17.33 -9.89 6.20
N ALA A 52 16.75 -10.15 5.02
CA ALA A 52 16.02 -9.13 4.26
C ALA A 52 14.79 -8.58 5.03
N THR A 53 14.02 -9.46 5.67
CA THR A 53 12.86 -9.06 6.49
C THR A 53 13.29 -8.22 7.69
N GLU A 54 14.35 -8.62 8.39
CA GLU A 54 14.87 -7.87 9.53
C GLU A 54 15.39 -6.49 9.13
N ASN A 55 16.15 -6.42 8.04
CA ASN A 55 16.66 -5.15 7.51
C ASN A 55 15.52 -4.22 7.12
N ASN A 56 14.51 -4.72 6.41
CA ASN A 56 13.34 -3.92 6.01
C ASN A 56 12.52 -3.45 7.22
N ILE A 57 12.31 -4.30 8.23
CA ILE A 57 11.65 -3.89 9.49
C ILE A 57 12.45 -2.77 10.15
N LYS A 58 13.77 -2.89 10.28
CA LYS A 58 14.63 -1.85 10.85
C LYS A 58 14.50 -0.53 10.08
N GLN A 59 14.55 -0.57 8.75
CA GLN A 59 14.37 0.64 7.93
C GLN A 59 13.00 1.27 8.11
N ILE A 60 11.94 0.47 8.17
CA ILE A 60 10.57 0.97 8.44
C ILE A 60 10.50 1.63 9.82
N THR A 61 11.06 0.99 10.85
CA THR A 61 11.09 1.54 12.21
C THR A 61 11.84 2.87 12.25
N THR A 62 13.03 2.96 11.63
CA THR A 62 13.80 4.21 11.55
C THR A 62 13.05 5.30 10.81
N ALA A 63 12.46 4.99 9.66
CA ALA A 63 11.70 5.97 8.88
C ALA A 63 10.44 6.44 9.61
N ALA A 64 9.72 5.54 10.28
CA ALA A 64 8.55 5.89 11.08
C ALA A 64 8.92 6.82 12.25
N GLN A 65 10.06 6.59 12.91
CA GLN A 65 10.55 7.48 13.96
C GLN A 65 10.90 8.87 13.42
N GLN A 66 11.49 8.96 12.22
CA GLN A 66 11.87 10.22 11.60
C GLN A 66 10.67 11.03 11.09
N VAL A 67 9.69 10.35 10.46
CA VAL A 67 8.57 11.02 9.77
C VAL A 67 7.34 11.19 10.67
N PHE A 68 7.06 10.21 11.53
CA PHE A 68 5.85 10.17 12.36
C PHE A 68 6.14 10.28 13.87
N SER A 69 7.40 10.42 14.27
CA SER A 69 7.83 10.55 15.66
C SER A 69 7.37 9.41 16.58
N PHE A 70 7.27 8.20 16.02
CA PHE A 70 6.88 6.99 16.75
C PHE A 70 7.72 5.78 16.29
N CYS A 71 8.05 4.90 17.24
CA CYS A 71 8.82 3.69 17.01
C CYS A 71 7.89 2.46 16.98
N PRO A 72 7.50 1.96 15.80
CA PRO A 72 6.58 0.83 15.68
C PRO A 72 7.26 -0.50 16.02
N THR A 73 6.52 -1.36 16.70
CA THR A 73 6.87 -2.77 16.86
C THR A 73 6.72 -3.52 15.53
N PRO A 74 7.42 -4.66 15.34
CA PRO A 74 7.21 -5.51 14.17
C PRO A 74 5.74 -5.92 13.96
N ALA A 75 5.01 -6.18 15.06
CA ALA A 75 3.59 -6.53 15.00
C ALA A 75 2.73 -5.38 14.43
N GLU A 76 3.02 -4.14 14.81
CA GLU A 76 2.33 -2.96 14.28
C GLU A 76 2.64 -2.74 12.80
N ILE A 77 3.88 -2.97 12.36
CA ILE A 77 4.27 -2.93 10.93
C ILE A 77 3.44 -3.95 10.14
N TRP A 78 3.39 -5.20 10.59
CA TRP A 78 2.63 -6.25 9.89
C TRP A 78 1.12 -5.99 9.90
N LYS A 79 0.60 -5.37 10.96
CA LYS A 79 -0.80 -4.94 11.03
C LYS A 79 -1.07 -3.78 10.06
N SER A 80 -0.14 -2.83 9.94
CA SER A 80 -0.32 -1.63 9.13
C SER A 80 -0.40 -1.93 7.63
N ILE A 81 0.36 -2.90 7.11
CA ILE A 81 0.27 -3.27 5.69
C ILE A 81 -1.07 -3.94 5.33
N ARG A 82 -1.88 -4.33 6.33
CA ARG A 82 -3.22 -4.90 6.13
C ARG A 82 -4.33 -3.85 6.20
N HIS A 83 -3.98 -2.56 6.30
CA HIS A 83 -4.93 -1.46 6.46
C HIS A 83 -6.06 -1.51 5.41
N LYS A 84 -7.28 -1.13 5.81
CA LYS A 84 -8.47 -1.18 4.94
C LYS A 84 -8.40 -0.22 3.74
N ASP A 85 -7.53 0.79 3.82
CA ASP A 85 -7.31 1.74 2.74
C ASP A 85 -6.56 1.13 1.56
N PHE A 86 -5.90 -0.03 1.73
CA PHE A 86 -5.15 -0.69 0.67
C PHE A 86 -5.98 -1.72 -0.09
N SER A 87 -5.78 -1.78 -1.41
CA SER A 87 -6.30 -2.88 -2.22
C SER A 87 -5.60 -4.19 -1.87
N ARG A 88 -6.22 -5.33 -2.18
CA ARG A 88 -5.61 -6.65 -1.95
C ARG A 88 -4.25 -6.80 -2.66
N GLN A 89 -4.12 -6.24 -3.86
CA GLN A 89 -2.90 -6.29 -4.64
C GLN A 89 -1.77 -5.50 -3.97
N VAL A 90 -2.07 -4.31 -3.46
CA VAL A 90 -1.12 -3.47 -2.70
C VAL A 90 -0.70 -4.16 -1.40
N LYS A 91 -1.63 -4.76 -0.65
CA LYS A 91 -1.30 -5.54 0.56
C LYS A 91 -0.32 -6.67 0.27
N ASN A 92 -0.59 -7.44 -0.78
CA ASN A 92 0.28 -8.53 -1.21
C ASN A 92 1.65 -8.01 -1.69
N PHE A 93 1.67 -6.88 -2.39
CA PHE A 93 2.89 -6.22 -2.82
C PHE A 93 3.74 -5.81 -1.61
N LEU A 94 3.18 -5.07 -0.66
CA LEU A 94 3.87 -4.65 0.57
C LEU A 94 4.39 -5.85 1.37
N TRP A 95 3.58 -6.89 1.54
CA TRP A 95 4.00 -8.11 2.25
C TRP A 95 5.21 -8.77 1.57
N LYS A 96 5.17 -8.93 0.24
CA LYS A 96 6.31 -9.49 -0.53
C LYS A 96 7.52 -8.58 -0.47
N SER A 97 7.31 -7.27 -0.50
CA SER A 97 8.36 -6.25 -0.43
C SER A 97 9.12 -6.33 0.89
N ILE A 98 8.41 -6.35 2.02
CA ILE A 98 9.03 -6.48 3.35
C ILE A 98 9.80 -7.80 3.46
N HIS A 99 9.27 -8.88 2.89
CA HIS A 99 9.97 -10.17 2.88
C HIS A 99 11.13 -10.29 1.88
N GLY A 100 11.31 -9.33 0.96
CA GLY A 100 12.27 -9.47 -0.14
C GLY A 100 11.92 -10.61 -1.11
N ALA A 101 10.62 -10.89 -1.30
CA ALA A 101 10.10 -12.05 -2.02
C ALA A 101 9.75 -11.77 -3.50
N HIS A 102 10.17 -10.63 -4.04
CA HIS A 102 9.96 -10.30 -5.45
C HIS A 102 11.09 -10.87 -6.32
N ARG A 103 10.78 -11.21 -7.57
CA ARG A 103 11.78 -11.64 -8.56
C ARG A 103 12.48 -10.42 -9.16
N ILE A 104 13.57 -10.00 -8.54
CA ILE A 104 14.32 -8.79 -8.88
C ILE A 104 15.82 -9.03 -8.67
N GLY A 105 16.66 -8.33 -9.45
CA GLY A 105 18.09 -8.29 -9.22
C GLY A 105 18.76 -9.65 -9.26
N SER A 106 19.42 -9.99 -8.15
CA SER A 106 20.13 -11.26 -7.92
C SER A 106 19.27 -12.50 -8.13
N PHE A 107 17.94 -12.39 -8.08
CA PHE A 107 17.07 -13.49 -8.47
C PHE A 107 17.32 -13.95 -9.92
N TRP A 108 17.67 -13.07 -10.84
CA TRP A 108 17.81 -13.40 -12.27
C TRP A 108 19.22 -13.86 -12.66
N THR A 109 20.23 -13.65 -11.82
CA THR A 109 21.64 -13.86 -12.19
C THR A 109 21.99 -15.31 -12.53
N HIS A 110 21.31 -16.26 -11.89
CA HIS A 110 21.50 -17.70 -12.06
C HIS A 110 20.68 -18.29 -13.22
N ILE A 111 19.84 -17.50 -13.89
CA ILE A 111 19.03 -17.93 -15.04
C ILE A 111 19.69 -17.34 -16.30
N PRO A 112 20.44 -18.14 -17.09
CA PRO A 112 21.27 -17.62 -18.19
C PRO A 112 20.50 -16.72 -19.16
N GLU A 113 19.32 -17.16 -19.60
CA GLU A 113 18.46 -16.46 -20.57
C GLU A 113 17.85 -15.15 -20.03
N CYS A 114 17.88 -14.95 -18.72
CA CYS A 114 17.25 -13.80 -18.05
C CYS A 114 18.25 -12.95 -17.28
N ARG A 115 19.56 -13.22 -17.38
CA ARG A 115 20.58 -12.57 -16.55
C ARG A 115 20.56 -11.04 -16.67
N GLU A 116 20.25 -10.53 -17.85
CA GLU A 116 20.14 -9.09 -18.12
C GLU A 116 19.05 -8.39 -17.28
N ARG A 117 18.05 -9.14 -16.81
CA ARG A 117 16.98 -8.62 -15.91
C ARG A 117 17.47 -8.36 -14.48
N ALA A 118 18.70 -8.75 -14.14
CA ALA A 118 19.30 -8.49 -12.84
C ALA A 118 19.76 -7.03 -12.68
N THR A 119 20.04 -6.35 -13.79
CA THR A 119 20.50 -4.96 -13.80
C THR A 119 19.46 -4.06 -14.45
N CYS A 120 19.37 -2.82 -13.97
CA CYS A 120 18.53 -1.83 -14.61
C CYS A 120 19.11 -1.47 -15.99
N ASN A 121 18.36 -1.69 -17.06
CA ASN A 121 18.82 -1.38 -18.43
C ASN A 121 19.01 0.12 -18.73
N PHE A 122 18.62 1.01 -17.81
CA PHE A 122 18.74 2.45 -17.99
C PHE A 122 20.00 3.02 -17.31
N CYS A 123 20.31 2.58 -16.09
CA CYS A 123 21.43 3.11 -15.31
C CYS A 123 22.47 2.06 -14.89
N ASN A 124 22.31 0.81 -15.32
CA ASN A 124 23.25 -0.31 -15.12
C ASN A 124 23.55 -0.68 -13.65
N GLU A 125 22.77 -0.17 -12.70
CA GLU A 125 22.85 -0.58 -11.30
C GLU A 125 22.17 -1.95 -11.12
N THR A 126 22.65 -2.75 -10.15
CA THR A 126 21.95 -3.98 -9.76
C THR A 126 20.58 -3.61 -9.23
N GLU A 127 19.55 -4.23 -9.79
CA GLU A 127 18.20 -3.85 -9.48
C GLU A 127 17.78 -4.45 -8.14
N ASP A 128 17.41 -3.61 -7.18
CA ASP A 128 16.71 -4.03 -5.96
C ASP A 128 15.45 -3.19 -5.75
N LEU A 129 14.70 -3.48 -4.69
CA LEU A 129 13.44 -2.79 -4.46
C LEU A 129 13.62 -1.30 -4.16
N GLU A 130 14.70 -0.92 -3.47
CA GLU A 130 15.00 0.49 -3.19
C GLU A 130 15.40 1.23 -4.46
N HIS A 131 16.19 0.59 -5.31
CA HIS A 131 16.50 1.08 -6.64
C HIS A 131 15.23 1.34 -7.43
N VAL A 132 14.36 0.33 -7.59
CA VAL A 132 13.13 0.47 -8.38
C VAL A 132 12.18 1.52 -7.84
N LEU A 133 11.99 1.58 -6.51
CA LEU A 133 10.99 2.47 -5.92
C LEU A 133 11.51 3.89 -5.66
N ILE A 134 12.80 4.07 -5.39
CA ILE A 134 13.34 5.33 -4.85
C ILE A 134 14.57 5.88 -5.61
N LYS A 135 15.55 5.04 -5.97
CA LYS A 135 16.86 5.53 -6.45
C LYS A 135 17.03 5.56 -7.98
N CYS A 136 16.24 4.77 -8.72
CA CYS A 136 16.36 4.65 -10.16
C CYS A 136 16.19 6.00 -10.87
N ARG A 137 17.09 6.30 -11.82
CA ARG A 137 17.07 7.54 -12.60
C ARG A 137 16.10 7.50 -13.79
N ARG A 138 15.36 6.40 -13.96
CA ARG A 138 14.42 6.27 -15.07
C ARG A 138 13.29 7.30 -14.90
N PRO A 139 12.94 8.08 -15.95
CA PRO A 139 12.00 9.20 -15.85
C PRO A 139 10.66 8.84 -15.18
N GLY A 140 10.17 7.63 -15.42
CA GLY A 140 8.87 7.18 -14.92
C GLY A 140 8.72 7.17 -13.40
N GLN A 141 9.78 6.83 -12.67
CA GLN A 141 9.74 6.80 -11.20
C GLN A 141 9.67 8.24 -10.65
N THR A 142 10.60 9.09 -11.09
CA THR A 142 10.66 10.50 -10.70
C THR A 142 9.36 11.22 -11.02
N GLN A 143 8.79 10.96 -12.20
CA GLN A 143 7.52 11.53 -12.62
C GLN A 143 6.37 11.15 -11.68
N ILE A 144 6.26 9.87 -11.28
CA ILE A 144 5.22 9.41 -10.36
C ILE A 144 5.35 10.07 -8.98
N TRP A 145 6.58 10.18 -8.46
CA TRP A 145 6.79 10.85 -7.18
C TRP A 145 6.49 12.34 -7.24
N SER A 146 6.80 13.01 -8.36
CA SER A 146 6.38 14.40 -8.60
C SER A 146 4.86 14.53 -8.55
N LEU A 147 4.12 13.67 -9.25
CA LEU A 147 2.64 13.72 -9.25
C LEU A 147 2.04 13.49 -7.86
N ALA A 148 2.60 12.55 -7.09
CA ALA A 148 2.18 12.30 -5.72
C ALA A 148 2.44 13.49 -4.80
N LYS A 149 3.62 14.11 -4.93
CA LYS A 149 4.01 15.32 -4.22
C LYS A 149 3.10 16.49 -4.58
N ASP A 150 2.87 16.74 -5.86
CA ASP A 150 2.03 17.83 -6.35
C ASP A 150 0.60 17.73 -5.80
N LEU A 151 0.01 16.52 -5.82
CA LEU A 151 -1.33 16.30 -5.30
C LEU A 151 -1.39 16.45 -3.77
N TRP A 152 -0.36 16.00 -3.06
CA TRP A 152 -0.25 16.15 -1.61
C TRP A 152 -0.13 17.62 -1.20
N LEU A 153 0.72 18.38 -1.90
CA LEU A 153 1.02 19.78 -1.59
C LEU A 153 -0.17 20.72 -1.76
N ARG A 154 -1.19 20.32 -2.52
CA ARG A 154 -2.47 21.06 -2.58
C ARG A 154 -3.22 21.07 -1.26
N LYS A 155 -2.98 20.09 -0.38
CA LYS A 155 -3.71 19.92 0.88
C LYS A 155 -2.83 20.07 2.12
N HIS A 156 -1.54 19.77 2.01
CA HIS A 156 -0.61 19.78 3.14
C HIS A 156 0.71 20.41 2.75
N GLN A 157 1.30 21.21 3.64
CA GLN A 157 2.41 22.09 3.31
C GLN A 157 3.74 21.36 3.05
N THR A 158 3.97 20.24 3.76
CA THR A 158 5.24 19.52 3.71
C THR A 158 5.05 18.11 3.16
N TRP A 159 5.84 17.76 2.15
CA TRP A 159 5.91 16.40 1.58
C TRP A 159 7.07 15.63 2.23
N PRO A 160 6.81 14.50 2.91
CA PRO A 160 7.87 13.62 3.37
C PRO A 160 8.53 12.94 2.17
N GLU A 161 9.80 13.23 1.91
CA GLU A 161 10.50 12.63 0.78
C GLU A 161 10.55 11.09 0.90
N PRO A 162 10.32 10.34 -0.19
CA PRO A 162 10.23 8.88 -0.14
C PRO A 162 11.56 8.24 0.25
N SER A 163 11.50 7.31 1.22
CA SER A 163 12.57 6.35 1.53
C SER A 163 12.00 4.94 1.49
N LEU A 164 12.85 3.91 1.33
CA LEU A 164 12.35 2.52 1.32
C LEU A 164 11.55 2.20 2.59
N GLY A 165 12.09 2.54 3.76
CA GLY A 165 11.38 2.38 5.03
C GLY A 165 10.07 3.15 5.10
N GLY A 166 10.05 4.40 4.63
CA GLY A 166 8.85 5.24 4.64
C GLY A 166 7.74 4.70 3.72
N VAL A 167 8.09 4.21 2.54
CA VAL A 167 7.09 3.67 1.60
C VAL A 167 6.58 2.29 2.00
N LEU A 168 7.44 1.41 2.51
CA LEU A 168 7.01 0.11 3.02
C LEU A 168 6.22 0.23 4.33
N GLY A 169 6.53 1.26 5.11
CA GLY A 169 5.86 1.64 6.35
C GLY A 169 4.66 2.56 6.18
N CYS A 170 4.25 2.91 4.97
CA CYS A 170 3.25 3.96 4.73
C CYS A 170 1.90 3.71 5.45
N GLY A 171 1.57 2.45 5.73
CA GLY A 171 0.38 2.07 6.53
C GLY A 171 0.37 2.62 7.96
N LEU A 172 1.54 2.98 8.51
CA LEU A 172 1.71 3.56 9.84
C LEU A 172 1.45 5.07 9.88
N ALA A 173 1.18 5.68 8.72
CA ALA A 173 1.16 7.13 8.63
C ALA A 173 0.14 7.77 9.57
N THR A 174 0.62 8.78 10.31
CA THR A 174 -0.15 9.62 11.20
C THR A 174 0.20 11.08 10.92
N PHE A 175 -0.82 11.93 10.80
CA PHE A 175 -0.63 13.37 10.61
C PHE A 175 -1.49 14.12 11.60
N LYS A 176 -1.02 15.29 12.01
CA LYS A 176 -1.78 16.24 12.81
C LYS A 176 -2.31 17.34 11.90
N ASN A 177 -3.48 17.89 12.23
CA ASN A 177 -3.95 19.12 11.63
C ASN A 177 -3.29 20.34 12.30
N GLU A 178 -3.58 21.53 11.81
CA GLU A 178 -3.08 22.81 12.34
C GLU A 178 -3.39 23.01 13.84
N LYS A 179 -4.44 22.36 14.34
CA LYS A 179 -4.85 22.38 15.76
C LYS A 179 -4.14 21.30 16.60
N GLY A 180 -3.15 20.61 16.05
CA GLY A 180 -2.39 19.55 16.72
C GLY A 180 -3.16 18.23 16.91
N LYS A 181 -4.39 18.11 16.41
CA LYS A 181 -5.21 16.89 16.51
C LYS A 181 -4.93 15.95 15.36
N ASN A 182 -5.04 14.65 15.60
CA ASN A 182 -4.89 13.64 14.55
C ASN A 182 -5.86 13.88 13.39
N SER A 183 -5.33 13.90 12.17
CA SER A 183 -6.07 14.10 10.93
C SER A 183 -6.21 12.76 10.19
N PRO A 184 -7.33 12.03 10.38
CA PRO A 184 -7.52 10.75 9.71
C PRO A 184 -7.60 10.90 8.18
N GLY A 185 -8.10 12.03 7.67
CA GLY A 185 -8.14 12.34 6.24
C GLY A 185 -6.76 12.49 5.62
N LEU A 186 -5.85 13.24 6.25
CA LEU A 186 -4.47 13.41 5.77
C LEU A 186 -3.70 12.08 5.80
N ALA A 187 -3.79 11.35 6.91
CA ALA A 187 -3.18 10.03 7.05
C ALA A 187 -3.67 9.04 5.99
N ARG A 188 -4.97 9.10 5.67
CA ARG A 188 -5.58 8.27 4.64
C ARG A 188 -5.14 8.68 3.24
N LEU A 189 -5.10 9.97 2.94
CA LEU A 189 -4.61 10.48 1.65
C LEU A 189 -3.16 10.04 1.42
N PHE A 190 -2.28 10.23 2.40
CA PHE A 190 -0.87 9.82 2.31
C PHE A 190 -0.74 8.32 2.03
N ARG A 191 -1.47 7.49 2.79
CA ARG A 191 -1.50 6.03 2.57
C ARG A 191 -1.88 5.70 1.13
N ILE A 192 -2.92 6.32 0.59
CA ILE A 192 -3.38 6.08 -0.77
C ILE A 192 -2.31 6.53 -1.77
N LEU A 193 -1.82 7.77 -1.68
CA LEU A 193 -0.84 8.32 -2.63
C LEU A 193 0.43 7.48 -2.66
N VAL A 194 1.03 7.17 -1.51
CA VAL A 194 2.27 6.41 -1.45
C VAL A 194 2.07 4.99 -1.95
N SER A 195 1.02 4.31 -1.49
CA SER A 195 0.82 2.89 -1.80
C SER A 195 0.41 2.64 -3.26
N GLU A 196 -0.39 3.52 -3.87
CA GLU A 196 -0.70 3.44 -5.30
C GLU A 196 0.51 3.82 -6.14
N SER A 197 1.29 4.84 -5.73
CA SER A 197 2.50 5.26 -6.45
C SER A 197 3.53 4.13 -6.54
N ILE A 198 3.89 3.50 -5.42
CA ILE A 198 4.85 2.38 -5.44
C ILE A 198 4.34 1.20 -6.26
N PHE A 199 3.03 0.94 -6.24
CA PHE A 199 2.46 -0.17 -6.99
C PHE A 199 2.40 0.13 -8.49
N VAL A 200 2.15 1.38 -8.89
CA VAL A 200 2.25 1.81 -10.30
C VAL A 200 3.69 1.75 -10.77
N ILE A 201 4.67 2.26 -10.01
CA ILE A 201 6.11 2.16 -10.32
C ILE A 201 6.50 0.70 -10.54
N TRP A 202 6.11 -0.19 -9.63
CA TRP A 202 6.37 -1.62 -9.74
C TRP A 202 5.75 -2.25 -11.00
N LYS A 203 4.50 -1.90 -11.32
CA LYS A 203 3.82 -2.38 -12.54
C LYS A 203 4.52 -1.89 -13.80
N ILE A 204 4.94 -0.63 -13.86
CA ILE A 204 5.66 -0.06 -15.01
C ILE A 204 7.01 -0.75 -15.18
N ARG A 205 7.76 -0.94 -14.09
CA ARG A 205 9.02 -1.71 -14.13
C ARG A 205 8.79 -3.10 -14.70
N ASN A 206 7.79 -3.84 -14.21
CA ASN A 206 7.53 -5.19 -14.69
C ASN A 206 7.11 -5.20 -16.17
N ASP A 207 6.29 -4.25 -16.59
CA ASP A 207 5.92 -4.12 -18.01
C ASP A 207 7.15 -3.89 -18.87
N THR A 208 8.03 -2.95 -18.51
CA THR A 208 9.28 -2.70 -19.23
C THR A 208 10.19 -3.92 -19.26
N VAL A 209 10.49 -4.54 -18.11
CA VAL A 209 11.51 -5.60 -18.02
C VAL A 209 11.01 -6.96 -18.53
N ILE A 210 9.70 -7.24 -18.43
CA ILE A 210 9.14 -8.57 -18.72
C ILE A 210 8.36 -8.58 -20.03
N SER A 211 7.57 -7.54 -20.31
CA SER A 211 6.65 -7.53 -21.45
C SER A 211 7.21 -6.81 -22.67
N ARG A 212 8.13 -5.85 -22.47
CA ARG A 212 8.61 -4.94 -23.53
C ARG A 212 10.11 -5.06 -23.79
N ASP A 213 10.76 -6.09 -23.25
CA ASP A 213 12.20 -6.36 -23.40
C ASP A 213 13.11 -5.14 -23.16
N GLY A 214 12.72 -4.29 -22.22
CA GLY A 214 13.47 -3.11 -21.83
C GLY A 214 13.02 -1.79 -22.46
N GLU A 215 12.10 -1.81 -23.43
CA GLU A 215 11.63 -0.60 -24.10
C GLU A 215 10.92 0.36 -23.13
N PRO A 216 11.25 1.67 -23.17
CA PRO A 216 10.69 2.65 -22.25
C PRO A 216 9.18 2.83 -22.48
N VAL A 217 8.46 3.04 -21.39
CA VAL A 217 7.05 3.43 -21.45
C VAL A 217 6.98 4.95 -21.68
N PRO A 218 6.18 5.44 -22.65
CA PRO A 218 6.03 6.88 -22.88
C PRO A 218 5.55 7.65 -21.64
N GLU A 219 6.10 8.84 -21.41
CA GLU A 219 5.82 9.64 -20.20
C GLU A 219 4.35 10.01 -20.01
N ASN A 220 3.62 10.26 -21.10
CA ASN A 220 2.18 10.53 -21.06
C ASN A 220 1.39 9.30 -20.58
N MET A 221 1.80 8.09 -20.99
CA MET A 221 1.21 6.84 -20.52
C MET A 221 1.51 6.59 -19.05
N ILE A 222 2.73 6.92 -18.58
CA ILE A 222 3.09 6.82 -17.16
C ILE A 222 2.22 7.75 -16.31
N HIS A 223 2.11 9.02 -16.73
CA HIS A 223 1.24 10.01 -16.11
C HIS A 223 -0.20 9.49 -16.03
N ASN A 224 -0.76 9.08 -17.15
CA ASN A 224 -2.16 8.65 -17.24
C ASN A 224 -2.43 7.36 -16.45
N LYS A 225 -1.47 6.43 -16.37
CA LYS A 225 -1.57 5.23 -15.51
C LYS A 225 -1.66 5.59 -14.03
N TRP A 226 -0.83 6.53 -13.57
CA TRP A 226 -0.89 6.99 -12.19
C TRP A 226 -2.20 7.74 -11.91
N LEU A 227 -2.56 8.68 -12.78
CA LEU A 227 -3.79 9.46 -12.66
C LEU A 227 -5.04 8.56 -12.63
N GLN A 228 -5.08 7.54 -13.49
CA GLN A 228 -6.14 6.53 -13.49
C GLN A 228 -6.19 5.77 -12.16
N ALA A 229 -5.05 5.35 -11.61
CA ALA A 229 -5.01 4.63 -10.33
C ALA A 229 -5.59 5.48 -9.19
N ILE A 230 -5.21 6.75 -9.09
CA ILE A 230 -5.72 7.66 -8.06
C ILE A 230 -7.20 7.97 -8.25
N ASN A 231 -7.65 8.24 -9.49
CA ASN A 231 -9.06 8.49 -9.78
C ASN A 231 -9.95 7.26 -9.49
N LEU A 232 -9.45 6.05 -9.73
CA LEU A 232 -10.15 4.82 -9.33
C LEU A 232 -10.30 4.72 -7.81
N ARG A 233 -9.28 5.13 -7.03
CA ARG A 233 -9.38 5.19 -5.57
C ARG A 233 -10.45 6.17 -5.10
N LEU A 234 -10.45 7.39 -5.66
CA LEU A 234 -11.48 8.38 -5.40
C LEU A 234 -12.89 7.85 -5.74
N MET A 235 -13.05 7.22 -6.90
CA MET A 235 -14.32 6.64 -7.33
C MET A 235 -14.80 5.54 -6.37
N PHE A 236 -13.93 4.59 -5.99
CA PHE A 236 -14.31 3.55 -5.05
C PHE A 236 -14.66 4.10 -3.67
N ASP A 237 -13.93 5.11 -3.20
CA ASP A 237 -14.24 5.74 -1.91
C ASP A 237 -15.63 6.38 -1.91
N ARG A 238 -16.01 7.03 -3.01
CA ARG A 238 -17.36 7.59 -3.20
C ARG A 238 -18.42 6.51 -3.25
N ILE A 239 -18.21 5.43 -3.99
CA ILE A 239 -19.17 4.31 -4.07
C ILE A 239 -19.38 3.67 -2.69
N LEU A 240 -18.29 3.50 -1.93
CA LEU A 240 -18.31 2.87 -0.61
C LEU A 240 -18.93 3.75 0.48
N THR A 241 -19.38 4.98 0.21
CA THR A 241 -20.17 5.76 1.18
C THR A 241 -21.63 5.31 1.27
N ASN A 242 -22.11 4.53 0.29
CA ASN A 242 -23.50 4.09 0.26
C ASN A 242 -23.79 3.05 1.35
N HIS A 243 -24.21 3.53 2.51
CA HIS A 243 -24.58 2.73 3.68
C HIS A 243 -25.74 1.76 3.40
N ALA A 244 -26.72 2.17 2.59
CA ALA A 244 -27.88 1.35 2.27
C ALA A 244 -27.47 0.10 1.46
N LYS A 245 -26.52 0.24 0.54
CA LYS A 245 -26.06 -0.85 -0.32
C LYS A 245 -25.05 -1.78 0.35
N TYR A 246 -24.13 -1.24 1.15
CA TYR A 246 -22.99 -2.00 1.67
C TYR A 246 -23.06 -2.27 3.18
N GLY A 247 -24.05 -1.71 3.87
CA GLY A 247 -24.18 -1.80 5.32
C GLY A 247 -23.14 -0.95 6.08
N LYS A 248 -23.48 -0.56 7.31
CA LYS A 248 -22.68 0.37 8.14
C LYS A 248 -21.25 -0.11 8.38
N GLN A 249 -21.04 -1.42 8.46
CA GLN A 249 -19.74 -2.01 8.79
C GLN A 249 -18.72 -1.96 7.63
N ASN A 250 -19.19 -2.07 6.38
CA ASN A 250 -18.34 -2.14 5.20
C ASN A 250 -18.24 -0.81 4.44
N SER A 251 -19.14 0.13 4.74
CA SER A 251 -19.16 1.48 4.18
C SER A 251 -18.10 2.41 4.80
N ILE A 252 -17.64 3.39 4.02
CA ILE A 252 -16.77 4.47 4.46
C ILE A 252 -17.65 5.68 4.83
N LYS A 253 -17.38 6.33 5.96
CA LYS A 253 -18.11 7.56 6.33
C LYS A 253 -17.86 8.65 5.30
N SER A 254 -18.92 9.31 4.82
CA SER A 254 -18.83 10.45 3.89
C SER A 254 -17.88 11.54 4.40
N SER A 255 -17.94 11.87 5.69
CA SER A 255 -17.04 12.85 6.31
C SER A 255 -15.55 12.49 6.17
N LEU A 256 -15.21 11.19 6.22
CA LEU A 256 -13.82 10.74 6.03
C LEU A 256 -13.39 10.86 4.58
N VAL A 257 -14.30 10.61 3.62
CA VAL A 257 -14.02 10.78 2.17
C VAL A 257 -13.77 12.25 1.86
N LEU A 258 -14.63 13.15 2.35
CA LEU A 258 -14.43 14.61 2.21
C LEU A 258 -13.11 15.04 2.85
N GLN A 259 -12.84 14.63 4.09
CA GLN A 259 -11.58 14.92 4.77
C GLN A 259 -10.35 14.36 4.02
N THR A 260 -10.49 13.27 3.26
CA THR A 260 -9.39 12.71 2.46
C THR A 260 -9.17 13.56 1.21
N TRP A 261 -10.21 13.82 0.42
CA TRP A 261 -10.07 14.30 -0.97
C TRP A 261 -10.35 15.78 -1.20
N SER A 262 -11.02 16.50 -0.30
CA SER A 262 -11.17 17.96 -0.45
C SER A 262 -9.80 18.66 -0.52
N SER A 263 -9.73 19.76 -1.25
CA SER A 263 -8.51 20.50 -1.65
C SER A 263 -7.60 19.73 -2.62
N THR A 264 -8.07 18.63 -3.20
CA THR A 264 -7.28 17.84 -4.17
C THR A 264 -8.04 17.56 -5.47
N LEU A 265 -9.22 18.16 -5.65
CA LEU A 265 -10.09 17.90 -6.79
C LEU A 265 -9.85 18.88 -7.93
N LEU A 266 -10.26 18.48 -9.13
CA LEU A 266 -10.29 19.34 -10.30
C LEU A 266 -11.51 20.26 -10.23
N ASN A 267 -11.30 21.56 -10.45
CA ASN A 267 -12.33 22.60 -10.43
C ASN A 267 -13.19 22.54 -9.14
N GLU A 268 -12.53 22.40 -7.99
CA GLU A 268 -13.20 22.18 -6.71
C GLU A 268 -14.07 23.36 -6.29
N GLU A 269 -13.73 24.57 -6.73
CA GLU A 269 -14.51 25.79 -6.55
C GLU A 269 -15.92 25.73 -7.17
N LEU A 270 -16.13 24.84 -8.14
CA LEU A 270 -17.44 24.60 -8.76
C LEU A 270 -18.25 23.50 -8.05
N LEU A 271 -17.66 22.83 -7.05
CA LEU A 271 -18.27 21.71 -6.35
C LEU A 271 -18.89 22.17 -5.02
N PRO A 272 -20.04 21.61 -4.61
CA PRO A 272 -20.55 21.82 -3.27
C PRO A 272 -19.62 21.16 -2.24
N GLY A 273 -19.69 21.61 -0.98
CA GLY A 273 -18.89 21.04 0.10
C GLY A 273 -19.09 19.53 0.30
N ASP A 274 -20.24 18.98 -0.11
CA ASP A 274 -20.60 17.56 -0.02
C ASP A 274 -20.61 16.85 -1.40
N TRP A 275 -19.62 17.16 -2.24
CA TRP A 275 -19.50 16.72 -3.64
C TRP A 275 -19.56 15.19 -3.93
N ILE A 276 -19.65 14.32 -2.94
CA ILE A 276 -19.55 12.84 -3.08
C ILE A 276 -20.50 12.30 -4.16
N ASN A 277 -21.72 12.84 -4.25
CA ASN A 277 -22.74 12.40 -5.20
C ASN A 277 -22.71 13.14 -6.54
N GLN A 278 -21.78 14.09 -6.72
CA GLN A 278 -21.71 14.88 -7.94
C GLN A 278 -21.11 14.07 -9.10
N PRO A 279 -21.62 14.22 -10.33
CA PRO A 279 -21.02 13.57 -11.48
C PRO A 279 -19.60 14.11 -11.75
N ARG A 280 -18.74 13.29 -12.35
CA ARG A 280 -17.44 13.70 -12.91
C ARG A 280 -16.43 14.35 -11.95
N VAL A 281 -16.49 14.03 -10.65
CA VAL A 281 -15.45 14.44 -9.70
C VAL A 281 -14.16 13.66 -9.95
N LEU A 282 -13.09 14.39 -10.26
CA LEU A 282 -11.74 13.88 -10.53
C LEU A 282 -10.71 14.57 -9.64
N VAL A 283 -9.54 13.96 -9.45
CA VAL A 283 -8.41 14.65 -8.80
C VAL A 283 -7.86 15.75 -9.70
N GLY A 284 -7.33 16.81 -9.09
CA GLY A 284 -6.90 18.04 -9.75
C GLY A 284 -5.64 17.95 -10.61
N ILE A 285 -5.22 16.74 -10.99
CA ILE A 285 -4.12 16.51 -11.91
C ILE A 285 -4.71 16.26 -13.30
N GLU A 286 -4.35 17.10 -14.26
CA GLU A 286 -4.89 17.01 -15.61
C GLU A 286 -4.18 15.95 -16.45
N PRO A 287 -4.92 15.17 -17.26
CA PRO A 287 -4.31 14.20 -18.17
C PRO A 287 -3.39 14.89 -19.19
N LYS A 288 -2.25 14.27 -19.50
CA LYS A 288 -1.43 14.69 -20.65
C LYS A 288 -2.03 14.11 -21.94
N SER A 289 -2.35 14.98 -22.90
CA SER A 289 -2.83 14.59 -24.23
C SER A 289 -1.75 13.81 -25.00
N SER A 290 -2.16 12.90 -25.88
CA SER A 290 -1.29 12.17 -26.81
C SER A 290 -1.08 12.89 -28.14
N HIS A 291 -1.48 14.16 -28.25
CA HIS A 291 -1.34 14.96 -29.46
C HIS A 291 -0.39 16.13 -29.21
N PRO A 292 0.58 16.38 -30.12
CA PRO A 292 1.41 17.56 -30.03
C PRO A 292 0.53 18.82 -30.05
N PRO A 293 0.94 19.92 -29.40
CA PRO A 293 0.19 21.17 -29.45
C PRO A 293 0.00 21.55 -30.92
N SER A 294 -1.26 21.67 -31.33
CA SER A 294 -1.63 22.17 -32.65
C SER A 294 -0.94 23.53 -32.84
N GLN A 295 0.00 23.61 -33.78
CA GLN A 295 0.63 24.89 -34.14
C GLN A 295 -0.47 25.90 -34.46
N PRO A 296 -0.37 27.14 -33.96
CA PRO A 296 -1.35 28.17 -34.29
C PRO A 296 -1.32 28.36 -35.81
N SER A 297 -2.44 28.09 -36.46
CA SER A 297 -2.64 28.31 -37.88
C SER A 297 -2.33 29.79 -38.17
N GLY A 298 -1.20 30.05 -38.81
CA GLY A 298 -0.81 31.38 -39.25
C GLY A 298 -1.94 31.97 -40.10
N ARG A 299 -2.48 33.10 -39.65
CA ARG A 299 -3.36 33.94 -40.47
C ARG A 299 -2.60 34.29 -41.74
N ARG A 300 -2.99 33.70 -42.87
CA ARG A 300 -2.68 34.24 -44.20
C ARG A 300 -3.38 35.58 -44.31
N GLY A 301 -2.62 36.67 -44.15
CA GLY A 301 -3.05 37.99 -44.55
C GLY A 301 -3.36 38.00 -46.04
N ARG A 302 -4.59 38.37 -46.40
CA ARG A 302 -4.92 38.77 -47.76
C ARG A 302 -4.33 40.15 -47.97
N GLY A 303 -3.44 40.27 -48.96
CA GLY A 303 -2.95 41.54 -49.45
C GLY A 303 -4.06 42.38 -50.08
N ARG A 304 -3.98 43.69 -49.85
CA ARG A 304 -4.36 44.74 -50.79
C ARG A 304 -3.11 45.57 -51.03
#